data_AF-A0A2S2PYT8-F1
#
_entry.id   AF-A0A2S2PYT8-F1
#
_cell.length_a   1.000
_cell.length_b   1.000
_cell.length_c   1.000
_cell.angle_alpha   90.00
_cell.angle_beta   90.00
_cell.angle_gamma   90.00
#
_symmetry.space_group_name_H-M   'P 1'
#
loop_
_entity.id
_entity.type
_entity.pdbx_description
1 polymer ?
#
loop_
_entity_poly.entity_id
_entity_poly.type
_entity_poly.pdbx_seq_one_letter_code
_entity_poly.pdbx_strand_id
1 'polypeptide(L)'
;MAPSVADIVMDSDESDDELIDEEYQSFYEFLNSHFPIVNEVNLNLIETHIQTDHRYKNLVIDIMSEVKSDKLKVSVEIIMRTLIDDVLLKTYSYHNGRVESIPKNFYELNLSDIVFESLIGQPQYENSFNEIEKEVKAYILQAEQRYNQENKK
;
A
#
# COMPACT_ATOMS: atom_id res chain seq x y z
N MET A 1 10.16 -21.57 63.06
CA MET A 1 9.52 -22.65 62.29
C MET A 1 8.22 -22.11 61.73
N ALA A 2 8.14 -21.96 60.40
CA ALA A 2 6.93 -21.72 59.62
C ALA A 2 7.10 -22.51 58.29
N PRO A 3 6.03 -23.06 57.71
CA PRO A 3 6.11 -23.93 56.54
C PRO A 3 6.20 -23.17 55.21
N SER A 4 6.71 -23.90 54.21
CA SER A 4 6.79 -23.60 52.78
C SER A 4 5.43 -23.33 52.12
N VAL A 5 5.40 -22.44 51.13
CA VAL A 5 4.39 -22.44 50.05
C VAL A 5 5.15 -22.31 48.73
N ALA A 6 5.31 -23.45 48.07
CA ALA A 6 5.67 -23.53 46.67
C ALA A 6 4.45 -23.18 45.81
N ASP A 7 4.74 -22.73 44.60
CA ASP A 7 3.92 -22.82 43.40
C ASP A 7 2.65 -21.96 43.31
N ILE A 8 2.84 -20.75 42.77
CA ILE A 8 1.96 -20.25 41.71
C ILE A 8 2.88 -19.66 40.63
N VAL A 9 3.44 -20.51 39.77
CA VAL A 9 3.84 -20.10 38.42
C VAL A 9 2.54 -20.03 37.64
N MET A 10 2.05 -18.82 37.38
CA MET A 10 1.04 -18.60 36.35
C MET A 10 1.82 -18.50 35.04
N ASP A 11 1.98 -19.64 34.37
CA ASP A 11 2.21 -19.69 32.94
C ASP A 11 0.99 -19.03 32.28
N SER A 12 1.20 -17.86 31.70
CA SER A 12 0.33 -17.32 30.66
C SER A 12 1.15 -17.30 29.39
N ASP A 13 1.36 -18.50 28.85
CA ASP A 13 1.90 -18.77 27.52
C ASP A 13 0.84 -18.47 26.46
N GLU A 14 1.27 -17.70 25.46
CA GLU A 14 1.03 -17.93 24.03
C GLU A 14 -0.43 -18.19 23.60
N SER A 15 -1.20 -17.12 23.32
CA SER A 15 -2.44 -17.26 22.54
C SER A 15 -2.74 -16.11 21.57
N ASP A 16 -1.96 -15.03 21.56
CA ASP A 16 -2.30 -13.83 20.77
C ASP A 16 -1.49 -13.70 19.46
N ASP A 17 -0.30 -14.31 19.36
CA ASP A 17 0.53 -14.20 18.16
C ASP A 17 0.02 -15.07 16.98
N GLU A 18 -0.52 -16.27 17.23
CA GLU A 18 -1.01 -17.14 16.15
C GLU A 18 -2.33 -16.66 15.51
N LEU A 19 -3.17 -15.94 16.25
CA LEU A 19 -4.44 -15.39 15.74
C LEU A 19 -4.22 -14.22 14.78
N ILE A 20 -3.09 -13.51 14.91
CA ILE A 20 -2.72 -12.41 14.03
C ILE A 20 -2.33 -12.97 12.65
N ASP A 21 -1.58 -14.07 12.59
CA ASP A 21 -1.09 -14.61 11.31
C ASP A 21 -2.19 -15.15 10.38
N GLU A 22 -3.25 -15.79 10.90
CA GLU A 22 -4.36 -16.29 10.06
C GLU A 22 -5.18 -15.16 9.43
N GLU A 23 -5.40 -14.08 10.18
CA GLU A 23 -6.13 -12.91 9.69
C GLU A 23 -5.31 -12.13 8.65
N TYR A 24 -4.00 -11.98 8.88
CA TYR A 24 -3.09 -11.40 7.87
C TYR A 24 -3.05 -12.27 6.62
N GLN A 25 -2.98 -13.59 6.74
CA GLN A 25 -2.98 -14.50 5.59
C GLN A 25 -4.27 -14.39 4.76
N SER A 26 -5.43 -14.36 5.41
CA SER A 26 -6.72 -14.14 4.74
C SER A 26 -6.77 -12.76 4.07
N PHE A 27 -6.14 -11.75 4.68
CA PHE A 27 -6.07 -10.41 4.11
C PHE A 27 -5.11 -10.34 2.91
N TYR A 28 -3.98 -11.03 2.96
CA TYR A 28 -3.05 -11.20 1.83
C TYR A 28 -3.74 -11.86 0.63
N GLU A 29 -4.51 -12.92 0.86
CA GLU A 29 -5.31 -13.55 -0.18
C GLU A 29 -6.37 -12.61 -0.76
N PHE A 30 -7.04 -11.84 0.09
CA PHE A 30 -7.96 -10.80 -0.33
C PHE A 30 -7.26 -9.75 -1.21
N LEU A 31 -6.13 -9.20 -0.78
CA LEU A 31 -5.39 -8.21 -1.56
C LEU A 31 -4.96 -8.78 -2.91
N ASN A 32 -4.42 -10.00 -2.94
CA ASN A 32 -4.02 -10.67 -4.17
C ASN A 32 -5.18 -10.86 -5.18
N SER A 33 -6.43 -10.91 -4.70
CA SER A 33 -7.62 -11.00 -5.56
C SER A 33 -8.16 -9.64 -6.05
N HIS A 34 -7.77 -8.53 -5.42
CA HIS A 34 -8.28 -7.18 -5.73
C HIS A 34 -7.23 -6.24 -6.34
N PHE A 35 -5.95 -6.61 -6.22
CA PHE A 35 -4.79 -5.85 -6.67
C PHE A 35 -4.02 -6.61 -7.77
N PRO A 36 -3.43 -5.93 -8.77
CA PRO A 36 -3.52 -4.49 -9.00
C PRO A 36 -4.91 -4.07 -9.50
N ILE A 37 -5.34 -2.86 -9.15
CA ILE A 37 -6.65 -2.33 -9.54
C ILE A 37 -6.62 -1.98 -11.04
N VAL A 38 -7.48 -2.63 -11.84
CA VAL A 38 -7.51 -2.48 -13.31
C VAL A 38 -8.67 -1.63 -13.83
N ASN A 39 -9.64 -1.25 -12.98
CA ASN A 39 -10.81 -0.49 -13.42
C ASN A 39 -11.37 0.44 -12.33
N GLU A 40 -12.15 1.42 -12.78
CA GLU A 40 -12.75 2.47 -11.94
C GLU A 40 -13.77 1.95 -10.91
N VAL A 41 -14.49 0.87 -11.21
CA VAL A 41 -15.48 0.31 -10.28
C VAL A 41 -14.76 -0.25 -9.06
N ASN A 42 -13.74 -1.06 -9.29
CA ASN A 42 -12.91 -1.62 -8.22
C ASN A 42 -12.15 -0.53 -7.49
N LEU A 43 -11.63 0.49 -8.19
CA LEU A 43 -10.99 1.63 -7.57
C LEU A 43 -11.93 2.33 -6.58
N ASN A 44 -13.15 2.67 -7.00
CA ASN A 44 -14.12 3.36 -6.13
C ASN A 44 -14.50 2.51 -4.90
N LEU A 45 -14.61 1.18 -5.06
CA LEU A 45 -14.85 0.27 -3.94
C LEU A 45 -13.69 0.31 -2.95
N ILE A 46 -12.45 0.14 -3.42
CA ILE A 46 -11.25 0.15 -2.58
C ILE A 46 -11.08 1.51 -1.90
N GLU A 47 -11.27 2.61 -2.62
CA GLU A 47 -11.24 3.97 -2.08
C GLU A 47 -12.27 4.17 -0.96
N THR A 48 -13.50 3.68 -1.17
CA THR A 48 -14.55 3.72 -0.14
C THR A 48 -14.16 2.89 1.08
N HIS A 49 -13.58 1.69 0.88
CA HIS A 49 -13.11 0.85 1.98
C HIS A 49 -11.97 1.51 2.77
N ILE A 50 -10.95 2.05 2.09
CA ILE A 50 -9.86 2.79 2.75
C ILE A 50 -10.39 3.97 3.54
N GLN A 51 -11.38 4.69 3.00
CA GLN A 51 -11.97 5.86 3.65
C GLN A 51 -12.81 5.51 4.89
N THR A 52 -13.49 4.36 4.88
CA THR A 52 -14.50 4.01 5.90
C THR A 52 -14.02 2.99 6.93
N ASP A 53 -13.00 2.20 6.61
CA ASP A 53 -12.45 1.16 7.47
C ASP A 53 -10.96 1.42 7.75
N HIS A 54 -10.68 2.00 8.92
CA HIS A 54 -9.32 2.28 9.35
C HIS A 54 -8.48 1.02 9.55
N ARG A 55 -9.10 -0.10 9.92
CA ARG A 55 -8.39 -1.37 10.09
C ARG A 55 -7.92 -1.86 8.73
N TYR A 56 -8.81 -1.82 7.74
CA TYR A 56 -8.48 -2.11 6.35
C TYR A 56 -7.34 -1.22 5.85
N LYS A 57 -7.46 0.11 6.03
CA LYS A 57 -6.41 1.07 5.65
C LYS A 57 -5.05 0.71 6.24
N ASN A 58 -4.99 0.48 7.55
CA ASN A 58 -3.74 0.16 8.24
C ASN A 58 -3.14 -1.17 7.76
N LEU A 59 -3.95 -2.20 7.55
CA LEU A 59 -3.47 -3.47 7.01
C LEU A 59 -2.86 -3.31 5.61
N VAL A 60 -3.46 -2.49 4.73
CA VAL A 60 -2.87 -2.19 3.42
C VAL A 60 -1.52 -1.47 3.59
N ILE A 61 -1.44 -0.49 4.49
CA ILE A 61 -0.19 0.24 4.76
C ILE A 61 0.88 -0.70 5.29
N ASP A 62 0.56 -1.55 6.26
CA ASP A 62 1.50 -2.50 6.86
C ASP A 62 2.10 -3.41 5.79
N ILE A 63 1.25 -3.97 4.92
CA ILE A 63 1.68 -4.84 3.82
C ILE A 63 2.57 -4.10 2.82
N MET A 64 2.20 -2.88 2.42
CA MET A 64 3.04 -2.08 1.53
C MET A 64 4.35 -1.64 2.20
N SER A 65 4.36 -1.49 3.52
CA SER A 65 5.56 -1.15 4.31
C SER A 65 6.56 -2.29 4.39
N GLU A 66 6.15 -3.54 4.12
CA GLU A 66 7.06 -4.68 4.03
C GLU A 66 8.01 -4.60 2.83
N VAL A 67 7.70 -3.75 1.84
CA VAL A 67 8.58 -3.51 0.69
C VAL A 67 9.86 -2.82 1.15
N LYS A 68 10.94 -3.60 1.22
CA LYS A 68 12.29 -3.14 1.58
C LYS A 68 13.20 -3.11 0.35
N SER A 69 13.67 -1.92 0.00
CA SER A 69 14.69 -1.71 -1.03
C SER A 69 15.58 -0.55 -0.63
N ASP A 70 16.87 -0.62 -0.97
CA ASP A 70 17.83 0.48 -0.73
C ASP A 70 17.56 1.70 -1.61
N LYS A 71 16.75 1.53 -2.67
CA LYS A 71 16.44 2.56 -3.65
C LYS A 71 14.97 2.95 -3.55
N LEU A 72 14.71 4.20 -3.16
CA LEU A 72 13.36 4.75 -3.05
C LEU A 72 12.53 4.55 -4.32
N LYS A 73 13.12 4.83 -5.48
CA LYS A 73 12.49 4.61 -6.79
C LYS A 73 11.94 3.20 -6.94
N VAL A 74 12.72 2.19 -6.52
CA VAL A 74 12.32 0.78 -6.63
C VAL A 74 11.19 0.46 -5.64
N SER A 75 11.25 1.01 -4.42
CA SER A 75 10.18 0.85 -3.43
C SER A 75 8.86 1.44 -3.94
N VAL A 76 8.91 2.66 -4.51
CA VAL A 76 7.75 3.31 -5.13
C VAL A 76 7.23 2.50 -6.31
N GLU A 77 8.10 2.02 -7.20
CA GLU A 77 7.71 1.18 -8.35
C GLU A 77 7.01 -0.10 -7.90
N ILE A 78 7.51 -0.78 -6.87
CA ILE A 78 6.90 -2.00 -6.35
C ILE A 78 5.52 -1.69 -5.76
N ILE A 79 5.42 -0.73 -4.84
CA ILE A 79 4.15 -0.38 -4.19
C ILE A 79 3.11 0.04 -5.23
N MET A 80 3.47 0.93 -6.17
CA MET A 80 2.55 1.40 -7.19
C MET A 80 2.08 0.26 -8.12
N ARG A 81 2.99 -0.64 -8.55
CA ARG A 81 2.63 -1.82 -9.37
C ARG A 81 1.75 -2.80 -8.63
N THR A 82 1.90 -2.91 -7.32
CA THR A 82 1.01 -3.74 -6.50
C THR A 82 -0.36 -3.09 -6.40
N LEU A 83 -0.45 -1.77 -6.19
CA LEU A 83 -1.73 -1.09 -5.94
C LEU A 83 -2.59 -0.87 -7.20
N ILE A 84 -1.99 -0.52 -8.33
CA ILE A 84 -2.77 -0.06 -9.50
C ILE A 84 -2.10 -0.43 -10.81
N ASP A 85 -2.90 -0.93 -11.75
CA ASP A 85 -2.41 -1.38 -13.05
C ASP A 85 -2.29 -0.20 -14.03
N ASP A 86 -1.32 -0.26 -14.94
CA ASP A 86 -1.08 0.80 -15.92
C ASP A 86 -2.26 1.01 -16.90
N VAL A 87 -3.14 0.00 -17.09
CA VAL A 87 -4.39 0.15 -17.85
C VAL A 87 -5.29 1.24 -17.28
N LEU A 88 -5.31 1.37 -15.95
CA LEU A 88 -6.06 2.39 -15.23
C LEU A 88 -5.17 3.61 -14.96
N LEU A 89 -3.94 3.42 -14.50
CA LEU A 89 -3.06 4.50 -14.08
C LEU A 89 -2.78 5.51 -15.21
N LYS A 90 -2.76 5.08 -16.47
CA LYS A 90 -2.58 5.98 -17.63
C LYS A 90 -3.69 7.02 -17.78
N THR A 91 -4.85 6.84 -17.13
CA THR A 91 -5.95 7.82 -17.14
C THR A 91 -5.82 8.87 -16.04
N TYR A 92 -4.75 8.81 -15.24
CA TYR A 92 -4.49 9.70 -14.11
C TYR A 92 -3.29 10.60 -14.37
N SER A 93 -3.28 11.75 -13.70
CA SER A 93 -2.12 12.62 -13.52
C SER A 93 -1.86 12.82 -12.03
N TYR A 94 -0.62 13.13 -11.63
CA TYR A 94 -0.33 13.36 -10.20
C TYR A 94 -0.93 14.67 -9.67
N HIS A 95 -0.99 15.71 -10.50
CA HIS A 95 -1.72 16.96 -10.26
C HIS A 95 -2.26 17.41 -11.61
N ASN A 96 -3.46 18.03 -11.62
CA ASN A 96 -4.13 18.57 -12.81
C ASN A 96 -3.14 18.87 -13.94
N GLY A 97 -3.12 17.97 -14.93
CA GLY A 97 -2.20 18.08 -16.05
C GLY A 97 -2.41 19.40 -16.80
N ARG A 98 -1.33 19.97 -17.35
CA ARG A 98 -1.40 21.05 -18.35
C ARG A 98 -2.09 20.63 -19.66
N VAL A 99 -2.46 19.36 -19.77
CA VAL A 99 -3.10 18.75 -20.94
C VAL A 99 -4.58 18.64 -20.61
N GLU A 100 -5.41 19.37 -21.35
CA GLU A 100 -6.88 19.49 -21.18
C GLU A 100 -7.62 18.14 -21.18
N SER A 101 -6.95 17.02 -21.47
CA SER A 101 -7.54 15.70 -21.66
C SER A 101 -7.36 14.71 -20.50
N ILE A 102 -6.62 15.04 -19.42
CA ILE A 102 -6.47 14.13 -18.26
C ILE A 102 -7.19 14.74 -17.05
N PRO A 103 -8.46 14.34 -16.81
CA PRO A 103 -9.30 14.98 -15.79
C PRO A 103 -9.08 14.45 -14.36
N LYS A 104 -8.35 13.33 -14.17
CA LYS A 104 -8.27 12.65 -12.87
C LYS A 104 -6.94 12.88 -12.17
N ASN A 105 -7.01 13.18 -10.88
CA ASN A 105 -5.89 13.49 -10.02
C ASN A 105 -5.61 12.31 -9.08
N PHE A 106 -4.43 11.70 -9.19
CA PHE A 106 -4.02 10.60 -8.32
C PHE A 106 -3.80 11.06 -6.88
N TYR A 107 -3.29 12.29 -6.68
CA TYR A 107 -3.05 12.84 -5.35
C TYR A 107 -4.33 13.02 -4.53
N GLU A 108 -5.50 13.06 -5.16
CA GLU A 108 -6.80 13.13 -4.47
C GLU A 108 -7.36 11.78 -4.04
N LEU A 109 -6.69 10.68 -4.41
CA LEU A 109 -7.07 9.32 -4.00
C LEU A 109 -6.50 8.99 -2.62
N ASN A 110 -7.25 8.27 -1.80
CA ASN A 110 -6.74 7.71 -0.54
C ASN A 110 -5.62 6.70 -0.81
N LEU A 111 -5.58 6.05 -1.97
CA LEU A 111 -4.42 5.25 -2.41
C LEU A 111 -3.12 6.06 -2.47
N SER A 112 -3.17 7.37 -2.76
CA SER A 112 -1.98 8.21 -2.68
C SER A 112 -1.46 8.23 -1.23
N ASP A 113 -2.34 8.45 -0.25
CA ASP A 113 -1.97 8.44 1.17
C ASP A 113 -1.36 7.10 1.58
N ILE A 114 -1.91 5.97 1.11
CA ILE A 114 -1.33 4.64 1.35
C ILE A 114 0.14 4.60 0.90
N VAL A 115 0.44 5.06 -0.32
CA VAL A 115 1.83 5.04 -0.85
C VAL A 115 2.76 5.86 0.04
N PHE A 116 2.34 7.06 0.45
CA PHE A 116 3.15 7.94 1.28
C PHE A 116 3.33 7.40 2.69
N GLU A 117 2.25 6.99 3.36
CA GLU A 117 2.28 6.46 4.72
C GLU A 117 3.15 5.19 4.81
N SER A 118 3.07 4.32 3.79
CA SER A 118 3.86 3.07 3.74
C SER A 118 5.37 3.31 3.59
N LEU A 119 5.77 4.43 2.98
CA LEU A 119 7.18 4.78 2.78
C LEU A 119 7.70 5.63 3.93
N ILE A 120 6.97 6.65 4.37
CA ILE A 120 7.37 7.54 5.46
C ILE A 120 7.44 6.80 6.80
N GLY A 121 6.64 5.72 6.98
CA GLY A 121 6.78 4.82 8.12
C GLY A 121 8.14 4.11 8.19
N GLN A 122 8.90 4.06 7.09
CA GLN A 122 10.23 3.45 7.06
C GLN A 122 11.29 4.47 7.52
N PRO A 123 12.17 4.12 8.48
CA PRO A 123 13.16 5.06 9.02
C PRO A 123 14.08 5.71 7.97
N GLN A 124 14.38 5.01 6.87
CA GLN A 124 15.21 5.56 5.80
C GLN A 124 14.51 6.62 4.92
N TYR A 125 13.19 6.77 5.02
CA TYR A 125 12.39 7.69 4.20
C TYR A 125 11.50 8.65 5.00
N GLU A 126 11.58 8.65 6.34
CA GLU A 126 10.75 9.45 7.25
C GLU A 126 10.63 10.93 6.86
N ASN A 127 11.70 11.50 6.31
CA ASN A 127 11.77 12.91 5.91
C ASN A 127 11.88 13.11 4.39
N SER A 128 11.52 12.10 3.60
CA SER A 128 11.72 12.05 2.15
C SER A 128 10.45 12.34 1.33
N PHE A 129 9.51 13.12 1.88
CA PHE A 129 8.22 13.41 1.23
C PHE A 129 8.38 13.91 -0.21
N ASN A 130 9.25 14.91 -0.43
CA ASN A 130 9.47 15.51 -1.75
C ASN A 130 10.07 14.52 -2.75
N GLU A 131 10.96 13.65 -2.28
CA GLU A 131 11.59 12.61 -3.08
C GLU A 131 10.58 11.52 -3.44
N ILE A 132 9.73 11.10 -2.49
CA ILE A 132 8.64 10.15 -2.72
C ILE A 132 7.68 10.71 -3.77
N GLU A 133 7.21 11.94 -3.59
CA GLU A 133 6.33 12.65 -4.52
C GLU A 133 6.94 12.69 -5.93
N LYS A 134 8.23 13.01 -6.04
CA LYS A 134 8.92 13.06 -7.33
C LYS A 134 8.94 11.70 -8.03
N GLU A 135 9.20 10.62 -7.30
CA GLU A 135 9.22 9.27 -7.87
C GLU A 135 7.80 8.79 -8.24
N VAL A 136 6.78 9.08 -7.43
CA VAL A 136 5.37 8.77 -7.74
C VAL A 136 4.92 9.52 -9.01
N LYS A 137 5.22 10.83 -9.11
CA LYS A 137 4.99 11.63 -10.32
C LYS A 137 5.63 11.00 -11.55
N ALA A 138 6.91 10.64 -11.44
CA ALA A 138 7.66 10.04 -12.54
C ALA A 138 7.07 8.68 -12.95
N TYR A 139 6.61 7.89 -11.97
CA TYR A 139 5.98 6.60 -12.20
C TYR A 139 4.65 6.75 -12.96
N ILE A 140 3.77 7.65 -12.54
CA ILE A 140 2.48 7.91 -13.22
C ILE A 140 2.69 8.42 -14.64
N LEU A 141 3.62 9.37 -14.85
CA LEU A 141 3.90 9.93 -16.17
C LEU A 141 4.34 8.87 -17.19
N GLN A 142 4.96 7.78 -16.72
CA GLN A 142 5.43 6.69 -17.57
C GLN A 142 4.37 5.59 -17.78
N ALA A 143 3.18 5.67 -17.16
CA ALA A 143 2.16 4.62 -17.23
C ALA A 143 1.70 4.33 -18.66
N GLU A 144 1.43 5.37 -19.47
CA GLU A 144 1.04 5.18 -20.87
C GLU A 144 2.12 4.46 -21.69
N GLN A 145 3.39 4.82 -21.46
CA GLN A 145 4.52 4.19 -22.13
C GLN A 145 4.62 2.71 -21.74
N ARG A 146 4.52 2.37 -20.44
CA ARG A 146 4.59 0.99 -19.94
C ARG A 146 3.43 0.15 -20.48
N TYR A 147 2.20 0.65 -20.39
CA TYR A 147 1.02 -0.01 -20.97
C TYR A 147 1.22 -0.35 -22.45
N ASN A 148 1.72 0.61 -23.24
CA ASN A 148 1.96 0.40 -24.66
C ASN A 148 3.09 -0.60 -24.96
N GLN A 149 4.08 -0.73 -24.07
CA GLN A 149 5.16 -1.72 -24.23
C GLN A 149 4.69 -3.14 -23.92
N GLU A 150 3.78 -3.30 -22.96
CA GLU A 150 3.23 -4.59 -22.55
C GLU A 150 2.24 -5.15 -23.58
N ASN A 151 1.41 -4.29 -24.18
CA ASN A 151 0.37 -4.68 -25.16
C ASN A 151 0.86 -4.76 -26.62
N LYS A 152 2.16 -4.58 -26.87
CA LYS A 152 2.79 -4.71 -28.21
C LYS A 152 3.42 -6.09 -28.44
N LYS A 153 3.32 -7.00 -27.48
CA LYS A 153 3.78 -8.39 -27.57
C LYS A 153 2.64 -9.33 -27.94
#